data_AF-A0A8J2WFP3-F1
#
_entry.id   AF-A0A8J2WFP3-F1
#
_cell.length_a   1.000
_cell.length_b   1.000
_cell.length_c   1.000
_cell.angle_alpha   90.00
_cell.angle_beta   90.00
_cell.angle_gamma   90.00
#
_symmetry.space_group_name_H-M   'P 1'
#
loop_
_entity.id
_entity.type
_entity.pdbx_description
1 polymer ?
#
loop_
_entity_poly.entity_id
_entity_poly.type
_entity_poly.pdbx_seq_one_letter_code
_entity_poly.pdbx_strand_id
1 'polypeptide(L)'
;MDSFCNELDNAEQADSNDFEDIKTNPFHQLLLNIPNYDLMHIPPFSITGDNFFHLLGTHCTHLRELYARNLNVSDDGIRGLCVTGNCKSILILDLGGNPVSFEGIKMVVDNLSLLKFLYHESILEDLACIAQIALDQEVPSLPKYSLSTLHLCSPASGAYEIGSLGKLILLCPFVTQYTCTQKALSP
;
A
#
# COMPACT_ATOMS: atom_id res chain seq x y z
N MET A 1 -23.03 33.89 17.14
CA MET A 1 -24.13 33.05 16.67
C MET A 1 -24.34 33.40 15.20
N ASP A 2 -24.19 32.37 14.38
CA ASP A 2 -24.59 32.24 12.97
C ASP A 2 -23.75 32.94 11.90
N SER A 3 -22.83 32.17 11.32
CA SER A 3 -22.56 32.16 9.86
C SER A 3 -21.73 30.92 9.48
N PHE A 4 -22.22 29.73 9.84
CA PHE A 4 -21.94 28.49 9.12
C PHE A 4 -23.07 28.35 8.09
N CYS A 5 -22.76 28.23 6.78
CA CYS A 5 -23.46 27.35 5.83
C CYS A 5 -23.23 27.58 4.32
N ASN A 6 -22.52 28.59 3.80
CA ASN A 6 -22.60 28.90 2.35
C ASN A 6 -21.32 28.73 1.49
N GLU A 7 -20.45 27.76 1.79
CA GLU A 7 -19.31 27.42 0.90
C GLU A 7 -19.21 25.92 0.55
N LEU A 8 -20.36 25.22 0.43
CA LEU A 8 -20.41 23.81 0.02
C LEU A 8 -21.08 23.55 -1.35
N ASP A 9 -21.39 24.58 -2.15
CA ASP A 9 -22.20 24.41 -3.37
C ASP A 9 -21.45 24.53 -4.72
N ASN A 10 -20.11 24.41 -4.77
CA ASN A 10 -19.38 24.52 -6.05
C ASN A 10 -18.30 23.46 -6.29
N ALA A 11 -18.56 22.20 -5.94
CA ALA A 11 -17.73 21.07 -6.37
C ALA A 11 -18.57 19.86 -6.84
N GLU A 12 -19.64 20.13 -7.57
CA GLU A 12 -20.51 19.10 -8.17
C GLU A 12 -20.57 19.30 -9.70
N GLN A 13 -19.44 19.05 -10.37
CA GLN A 13 -19.37 18.82 -11.82
C GLN A 13 -18.00 18.22 -12.17
N ALA A 14 -17.81 16.96 -11.79
CA ALA A 14 -16.90 16.04 -12.47
C ALA A 14 -17.76 15.00 -13.18
N ASP A 15 -17.46 14.77 -14.45
CA ASP A 15 -18.24 14.03 -15.44
C ASP A 15 -18.94 12.77 -14.92
N SER A 16 -20.27 12.80 -14.91
CA SER A 16 -21.15 11.68 -14.53
C SER A 16 -21.36 10.66 -15.67
N ASN A 17 -20.45 10.54 -16.63
CA ASN A 17 -20.62 9.66 -17.79
C ASN A 17 -19.72 8.41 -17.80
N ASP A 18 -18.81 8.23 -16.84
CA ASP A 18 -17.92 7.05 -16.80
C ASP A 18 -18.39 5.91 -15.87
N PHE A 19 -19.54 6.07 -15.19
CA PHE A 19 -20.05 5.07 -14.24
C PHE A 19 -21.06 4.07 -14.82
N GLU A 20 -21.57 4.26 -16.04
CA GLU A 20 -22.61 3.38 -16.59
C GLU A 20 -22.10 2.11 -17.29
N ASP A 21 -20.80 1.93 -17.54
CA ASP A 21 -20.30 0.76 -18.28
C ASP A 21 -19.65 -0.35 -17.41
N ILE A 22 -19.71 -0.24 -16.08
CA ILE A 22 -19.10 -1.25 -15.19
C ILE A 22 -19.95 -2.53 -15.09
N LYS A 23 -21.27 -2.43 -15.25
CA LYS A 23 -22.18 -3.59 -15.14
C LYS A 23 -22.22 -4.48 -16.39
N THR A 24 -21.91 -3.91 -17.55
CA THR A 24 -21.85 -4.57 -18.86
C THR A 24 -20.45 -5.10 -19.18
N ASN A 25 -19.45 -4.72 -18.38
CA ASN A 25 -18.07 -5.11 -18.61
C ASN A 25 -17.87 -6.62 -18.33
N PRO A 26 -17.51 -7.43 -19.34
CA PRO A 26 -17.25 -8.87 -19.17
C PRO A 26 -16.12 -9.17 -18.17
N PHE A 27 -15.29 -8.18 -17.81
CA PHE A 27 -14.26 -8.30 -16.78
C PHE A 27 -14.81 -8.30 -15.34
N HIS A 28 -15.96 -7.67 -15.07
CA HIS A 28 -16.63 -7.75 -13.76
C HIS A 28 -17.09 -9.19 -13.48
N GLN A 29 -17.51 -9.93 -14.52
CA GLN A 29 -17.83 -11.35 -14.40
C GLN A 29 -16.59 -12.24 -14.24
N LEU A 30 -15.43 -11.82 -14.77
CA LEU A 30 -14.18 -12.57 -14.64
C LEU A 30 -13.62 -12.48 -13.21
N LEU A 31 -13.65 -11.29 -12.59
CA LEU A 31 -13.21 -11.07 -11.20
C LEU A 31 -14.13 -11.74 -10.17
N LEU A 32 -15.45 -11.76 -10.41
CA LEU A 32 -16.41 -12.47 -9.55
C LEU A 32 -16.23 -14.01 -9.57
N ASN A 33 -15.54 -14.53 -10.58
CA ASN A 33 -15.31 -15.97 -10.79
C ASN A 33 -13.87 -16.40 -10.56
N ILE A 34 -12.96 -15.54 -10.07
CA ILE A 34 -11.63 -16.00 -9.63
C ILE A 34 -11.85 -16.72 -8.30
N PRO A 35 -11.80 -18.07 -8.26
CA PRO A 35 -11.89 -18.77 -6.99
C PRO A 35 -10.67 -18.36 -6.16
N ASN A 36 -10.82 -18.37 -4.83
CA ASN A 36 -9.84 -18.08 -3.76
C ASN A 36 -8.42 -18.66 -3.92
N TYR A 37 -7.75 -18.40 -5.03
CA TYR A 37 -6.40 -18.84 -5.32
C TYR A 37 -5.49 -17.62 -5.26
N ASP A 38 -4.40 -17.79 -4.53
CA ASP A 38 -3.25 -16.91 -4.49
C ASP A 38 -3.01 -16.35 -5.90
N LEU A 39 -3.18 -15.04 -6.07
CA LEU A 39 -3.11 -14.38 -7.38
C LEU A 39 -1.64 -14.28 -7.79
N MET A 40 -1.05 -15.43 -8.05
CA MET A 40 0.33 -15.63 -8.48
C MET A 40 0.37 -15.33 -9.98
N HIS A 41 0.89 -14.16 -10.31
CA HIS A 41 1.00 -13.57 -11.64
C HIS A 41 -0.31 -13.01 -12.24
N ILE A 42 -0.45 -11.69 -12.14
CA ILE A 42 -1.38 -10.91 -12.96
C ILE A 42 -1.06 -11.21 -14.45
N PRO A 43 -2.02 -11.71 -15.24
CA PRO A 43 -1.80 -11.98 -16.67
C PRO A 43 -1.54 -10.66 -17.42
N PRO A 44 -1.10 -10.69 -18.70
CA PRO A 44 -0.79 -9.49 -19.45
C PRO A 44 -2.09 -8.78 -19.88
N PHE A 45 -2.79 -8.20 -18.92
CA PHE A 45 -3.94 -7.35 -19.15
C PHE A 45 -3.51 -5.91 -18.91
N SER A 46 -3.83 -5.03 -19.85
CA SER A 46 -3.46 -3.61 -19.86
C SER A 46 -4.09 -2.77 -18.74
N ILE A 47 -4.71 -3.40 -17.74
CA ILE A 47 -5.26 -2.74 -16.57
C ILE A 47 -4.13 -2.66 -15.54
N THR A 48 -3.52 -1.49 -15.51
CA THR A 48 -2.53 -1.08 -14.51
C THR A 48 -3.06 0.16 -13.78
N GLY A 49 -2.31 0.62 -12.78
CA GLY A 49 -2.62 1.84 -12.02
C GLY A 49 -3.72 1.67 -11.00
N ASP A 50 -4.24 2.81 -10.52
CA ASP A 50 -5.11 2.86 -9.35
C ASP A 50 -6.43 2.13 -9.55
N ASN A 51 -7.01 2.19 -10.76
CA ASN A 51 -8.24 1.50 -11.11
C ASN A 51 -8.14 -0.02 -10.87
N PHE A 52 -6.97 -0.60 -11.11
CA PHE A 52 -6.73 -2.02 -10.83
C PHE A 52 -6.87 -2.30 -9.32
N PHE A 53 -6.27 -1.47 -8.48
CA PHE A 53 -6.32 -1.63 -7.03
C PHE A 53 -7.71 -1.35 -6.46
N HIS A 54 -8.46 -0.40 -7.01
CA HIS A 54 -9.87 -0.18 -6.65
C HIS A 54 -10.73 -1.41 -6.97
N LEU A 55 -10.52 -2.04 -8.13
CA LEU A 55 -11.22 -3.28 -8.51
C LEU A 55 -10.87 -4.43 -7.56
N LEU A 56 -9.58 -4.61 -7.25
CA LEU A 56 -9.14 -5.61 -6.26
C LEU A 56 -9.77 -5.35 -4.90
N GLY A 57 -9.70 -4.10 -4.40
CA GLY A 57 -10.30 -3.69 -3.14
C GLY A 57 -11.80 -3.96 -3.07
N THR A 58 -12.50 -3.82 -4.20
CA THR A 58 -13.95 -4.04 -4.26
C THR A 58 -14.30 -5.53 -4.28
N HIS A 59 -13.58 -6.34 -5.06
CA HIS A 59 -14.02 -7.71 -5.39
C HIS A 59 -13.21 -8.82 -4.71
N CYS A 60 -11.96 -8.57 -4.32
CA CYS A 60 -11.02 -9.60 -3.87
C CYS A 60 -10.86 -9.60 -2.33
N THR A 61 -11.96 -9.73 -1.58
CA THR A 61 -11.99 -9.61 -0.11
C THR A 61 -11.11 -10.62 0.66
N HIS A 62 -10.73 -11.71 0.01
CA HIS A 62 -9.90 -12.77 0.57
C HIS A 62 -8.46 -12.77 0.04
N LEU A 63 -8.06 -11.74 -0.72
CA LEU A 63 -6.72 -11.63 -1.28
C LEU A 63 -5.65 -11.76 -0.18
N ARG A 64 -4.74 -12.73 -0.34
CA ARG A 64 -3.65 -13.02 0.60
C ARG A 64 -2.32 -12.47 0.12
N GLU A 65 -2.06 -12.57 -1.17
CA GLU A 65 -0.78 -12.19 -1.76
C GLU A 65 -1.03 -11.34 -2.99
N LEU A 66 -0.31 -10.23 -3.10
CA LEU A 66 -0.37 -9.34 -4.25
C LEU A 66 1.03 -8.89 -4.65
N TYR A 67 1.45 -9.31 -5.84
CA TYR A 67 2.69 -8.89 -6.48
C TYR A 67 2.39 -7.87 -7.57
N ALA A 68 2.54 -6.59 -7.26
CA ALA A 68 2.08 -5.47 -8.07
C ALA A 68 3.23 -4.55 -8.50
N ARG A 69 4.36 -5.11 -8.92
CA ARG A 69 5.55 -4.32 -9.31
C ARG A 69 5.34 -3.55 -10.62
N ASN A 70 5.82 -2.31 -10.67
CA ASN A 70 5.82 -1.43 -11.84
C ASN A 70 4.45 -1.30 -12.52
N LEU A 71 3.38 -1.19 -11.73
CA LEU A 71 2.02 -1.03 -12.23
C LEU A 71 1.56 0.42 -12.24
N ASN A 72 2.42 1.39 -11.95
CA ASN A 72 2.07 2.82 -11.86
C ASN A 72 0.92 3.09 -10.86
N VAL A 73 0.95 2.39 -9.73
CA VAL A 73 -0.01 2.58 -8.63
C VAL A 73 0.43 3.74 -7.74
N SER A 74 -0.47 4.68 -7.49
CA SER A 74 -0.27 5.79 -6.57
C SER A 74 -0.91 5.51 -5.21
N ASP A 75 -0.82 6.49 -4.30
CA ASP A 75 -1.52 6.47 -3.02
C ASP A 75 -3.04 6.32 -3.17
N ASP A 76 -3.64 6.76 -4.29
CA ASP A 76 -5.06 6.57 -4.53
C ASP A 76 -5.41 5.09 -4.75
N GLY A 77 -4.59 4.35 -5.49
CA GLY A 77 -4.75 2.92 -5.64
C GLY A 77 -4.60 2.20 -4.30
N ILE A 78 -3.60 2.58 -3.49
CA ILE A 78 -3.47 2.05 -2.12
C ILE A 78 -4.73 2.30 -1.30
N ARG A 79 -5.28 3.52 -1.34
CA ARG A 79 -6.53 3.86 -0.67
C ARG A 79 -7.68 2.96 -1.14
N GLY A 80 -7.80 2.76 -2.45
CA GLY A 80 -8.75 1.85 -3.08
C GLY A 80 -8.61 0.40 -2.64
N LEU A 81 -7.38 -0.08 -2.46
CA LEU A 81 -7.10 -1.45 -2.05
C LEU A 81 -7.42 -1.69 -0.58
N CYS A 82 -6.91 -0.84 0.32
CA CYS A 82 -6.87 -1.14 1.75
C CYS A 82 -7.59 -0.14 2.65
N VAL A 83 -7.99 1.05 2.20
CA VAL A 83 -8.72 2.02 3.06
C VAL A 83 -10.21 1.93 2.79
N THR A 84 -10.62 2.22 1.55
CA THR A 84 -12.02 2.08 1.09
C THR A 84 -12.32 0.67 0.59
N GLY A 85 -11.29 -0.09 0.22
CA GLY A 85 -11.38 -1.49 -0.17
C GLY A 85 -11.46 -2.48 0.99
N ASN A 86 -11.81 -3.71 0.64
CA ASN A 86 -12.08 -4.82 1.55
C ASN A 86 -10.91 -5.83 1.63
N CYS A 87 -9.76 -5.55 1.04
CA CYS A 87 -8.60 -6.45 1.03
C CYS A 87 -7.81 -6.49 2.36
N LYS A 88 -8.51 -6.63 3.50
CA LYS A 88 -7.91 -6.67 4.85
C LYS A 88 -7.17 -7.97 5.16
N SER A 89 -7.29 -8.94 4.24
CA SER A 89 -6.78 -10.30 4.33
C SER A 89 -5.32 -10.47 3.85
N ILE A 90 -4.72 -9.42 3.30
CA ILE A 90 -3.40 -9.47 2.66
C ILE A 90 -2.30 -9.76 3.70
N LEU A 91 -1.46 -10.73 3.38
CA LEU A 91 -0.27 -11.16 4.11
C LEU A 91 1.02 -10.71 3.42
N ILE A 92 1.02 -10.68 2.08
CA ILE A 92 2.17 -10.31 1.26
C ILE A 92 1.75 -9.23 0.26
N LEU A 93 2.47 -8.10 0.28
CA LEU A 93 2.26 -7.02 -0.68
C LEU A 93 3.62 -6.55 -1.24
N ASP A 94 3.77 -6.61 -2.56
CA ASP A 94 4.96 -6.12 -3.26
C ASP A 94 4.57 -4.98 -4.20
N LEU A 95 5.01 -3.77 -3.86
CA LEU A 95 4.72 -2.50 -4.54
C LEU A 95 5.94 -1.94 -5.27
N GLY A 96 6.97 -2.76 -5.53
CA GLY A 96 8.22 -2.27 -6.11
C GLY A 96 8.05 -1.48 -7.40
N GLY A 97 8.72 -0.34 -7.50
CA GLY A 97 8.70 0.50 -8.71
C GLY A 97 7.36 1.17 -8.99
N ASN A 98 6.51 1.35 -7.97
CA ASN A 98 5.31 2.17 -8.07
C ASN A 98 5.54 3.56 -7.44
N PRO A 99 4.87 4.61 -7.92
CA PRO A 99 4.95 5.95 -7.34
C PRO A 99 4.11 6.09 -6.06
N VAL A 100 4.36 5.23 -5.06
CA VAL A 100 3.71 5.28 -3.74
C VAL A 100 4.54 6.17 -2.82
N SER A 101 3.88 7.12 -2.17
CA SER A 101 4.53 8.07 -1.26
C SER A 101 4.63 7.52 0.17
N PHE A 102 5.28 8.28 1.05
CA PHE A 102 5.26 8.04 2.50
C PHE A 102 3.85 7.83 3.05
N GLU A 103 2.87 8.63 2.60
CA GLU A 103 1.48 8.52 3.06
C GLU A 103 0.82 7.23 2.57
N GLY A 104 1.15 6.79 1.34
CA GLY A 104 0.74 5.50 0.82
C GLY A 104 1.26 4.34 1.66
N ILE A 105 2.55 4.34 1.99
CA ILE A 105 3.13 3.30 2.86
C ILE A 105 2.51 3.32 4.25
N LYS A 106 2.29 4.50 4.82
CA LYS A 106 1.58 4.65 6.10
C LYS A 106 0.16 4.07 6.04
N MET A 107 -0.60 4.35 4.97
CA MET A 107 -1.93 3.77 4.76
C MET A 107 -1.89 2.24 4.74
N VAL A 108 -0.91 1.64 4.05
CA VAL A 108 -0.75 0.18 3.99
C VAL A 108 -0.59 -0.41 5.38
N VAL A 109 0.38 0.08 6.17
CA VAL A 109 0.70 -0.50 7.48
C VAL A 109 -0.39 -0.24 8.53
N ASP A 110 -1.10 0.88 8.42
CA ASP A 110 -2.23 1.21 9.31
C ASP A 110 -3.48 0.36 9.02
N ASN A 111 -3.69 -0.06 7.77
CA ASN A 111 -4.94 -0.70 7.35
C ASN A 111 -4.83 -2.21 7.09
N LEU A 112 -3.63 -2.75 6.88
CA LEU A 112 -3.40 -4.17 6.65
C LEU A 112 -2.78 -4.84 7.89
N SER A 113 -3.59 -5.03 8.93
CA SER A 113 -3.14 -5.54 10.23
C SER A 113 -2.57 -6.97 10.21
N LEU A 114 -2.82 -7.74 9.15
CA LEU A 114 -2.29 -9.09 8.97
C LEU A 114 -0.99 -9.14 8.15
N LEU A 115 -0.57 -8.01 7.57
CA LEU A 115 0.57 -7.94 6.65
C LEU A 115 1.85 -8.44 7.32
N LYS A 116 2.49 -9.42 6.68
CA LYS A 116 3.73 -10.07 7.13
C LYS A 116 4.94 -9.64 6.32
N PHE A 117 4.71 -9.33 5.04
CA PHE A 117 5.72 -8.88 4.11
C PHE A 117 5.21 -7.68 3.31
N LEU A 118 6.01 -6.62 3.28
CA LEU A 118 5.81 -5.45 2.45
C LEU A 118 7.12 -5.12 1.71
N TYR A 119 7.07 -5.09 0.38
CA TYR A 119 8.16 -4.56 -0.43
C TYR A 119 7.77 -3.22 -1.04
N HIS A 120 8.59 -2.21 -0.76
CA HIS A 120 8.65 -0.93 -1.44
C HIS A 120 10.06 -0.36 -1.24
N GLU A 121 10.57 0.43 -2.19
CA GLU A 121 11.94 0.95 -2.15
C GLU A 121 12.21 1.84 -0.92
N SER A 122 11.20 2.54 -0.39
CA SER A 122 11.31 3.47 0.75
C SER A 122 10.89 2.88 2.11
N ILE A 123 10.56 1.58 2.18
CA ILE A 123 9.88 1.03 3.36
C ILE A 123 10.68 1.20 4.66
N LEU A 124 12.02 1.13 4.61
CA LEU A 124 12.84 1.27 5.81
C LEU A 124 12.81 2.70 6.33
N GLU A 125 13.00 3.68 5.45
CA GLU A 125 12.98 5.10 5.75
C GLU A 125 11.61 5.55 6.24
N ASP A 126 10.55 5.10 5.58
CA ASP A 126 9.18 5.47 5.94
C ASP A 126 8.81 4.94 7.32
N LEU A 127 9.14 3.67 7.64
CA LEU A 127 8.91 3.12 8.96
C LEU A 127 9.78 3.78 10.05
N ALA A 128 11.03 4.11 9.74
CA ALA A 128 11.89 4.84 10.67
C ALA A 128 11.35 6.26 10.94
N CYS A 129 10.80 6.92 9.93
CA CYS A 129 10.16 8.23 10.04
C CYS A 129 8.86 8.15 10.87
N ILE A 130 8.00 7.17 10.62
CA ILE A 130 6.79 6.93 11.43
C ILE A 130 7.16 6.74 12.91
N ALA A 131 8.21 5.95 13.19
CA ALA A 131 8.67 5.72 14.55
C ALA A 131 9.17 7.01 15.20
N GLN A 132 9.94 7.82 14.46
CA GLN A 132 10.44 9.11 14.94
C GLN A 132 9.30 10.08 15.25
N ILE A 133 8.34 10.22 14.34
CA ILE A 133 7.16 11.09 14.53
C ILE A 133 6.39 10.67 15.78
N ALA A 134 6.19 9.36 15.98
CA ALA A 134 5.47 8.85 17.14
C ALA A 134 6.23 9.08 18.46
N LEU A 135 7.57 9.04 18.44
CA LEU A 135 8.41 9.38 19.59
C LEU A 135 8.35 10.89 19.90
N ASP A 136 8.42 11.73 18.87
CA ASP A 136 8.41 13.19 19.02
C ASP A 136 7.05 13.72 19.48
N GLN A 137 5.96 13.05 19.13
CA GLN A 137 4.59 13.40 19.51
C GLN A 137 4.16 12.85 20.88
N GLU A 138 5.06 12.18 21.62
CA GLU A 138 4.76 11.52 22.91
C GLU A 138 3.51 10.64 22.85
N VAL A 139 3.32 9.92 21.74
CA VAL A 139 2.12 9.08 21.56
C VAL A 139 2.09 8.01 22.68
N PRO A 140 0.94 7.82 23.39
CA PRO A 140 0.86 6.95 24.58
C PRO A 140 1.33 5.52 24.35
N SER A 141 1.24 5.05 23.09
CA SER A 141 1.77 3.78 22.66
C SER A 141 2.16 3.84 21.19
N LEU A 142 3.36 3.37 20.87
CA LEU A 142 3.80 3.19 19.48
C LEU A 142 2.91 2.17 18.76
N PRO A 143 2.57 2.41 17.48
CA PRO A 143 1.86 1.42 16.68
C PRO A 143 2.72 0.17 16.54
N LYS A 144 2.08 -1.00 16.57
CA LYS A 144 2.74 -2.30 16.40
C LYS A 144 2.20 -2.99 15.16
N TYR A 145 3.02 -3.06 14.13
CA TYR A 145 2.69 -3.70 12.86
C TYR A 145 3.06 -5.18 12.87
N SER A 146 2.31 -5.96 12.10
CA SER A 146 2.44 -7.43 12.00
C SER A 146 3.61 -7.93 11.16
N LEU A 147 4.40 -7.02 10.58
CA LEU A 147 5.51 -7.35 9.68
C LEU A 147 6.51 -8.27 10.37
N SER A 148 6.80 -9.40 9.74
CA SER A 148 7.74 -10.41 10.22
C SER A 148 8.98 -10.55 9.35
N THR A 149 8.90 -10.07 8.10
CA THR A 149 9.99 -10.10 7.13
C THR A 149 10.22 -8.70 6.59
N LEU A 150 11.46 -8.22 6.70
CA LEU A 150 11.88 -6.93 6.16
C LEU A 150 12.73 -7.10 4.92
N HIS A 151 12.45 -6.29 3.91
CA HIS A 151 13.32 -6.18 2.76
C HIS A 151 14.12 -4.88 2.82
N LEU A 152 15.43 -5.00 3.00
CA LEU A 152 16.39 -3.91 3.03
C LEU A 152 17.01 -3.74 1.63
N CYS A 153 16.57 -2.71 0.90
CA CYS A 153 17.19 -2.30 -0.36
C CYS A 153 18.08 -1.07 -0.14
N SER A 154 19.38 -1.17 -0.42
CA SER A 154 20.29 -0.02 -0.28
C SER A 154 19.74 1.17 -1.08
N PRO A 155 19.49 2.33 -0.44
CA PRO A 155 18.90 3.47 -1.12
C PRO A 155 19.89 4.00 -2.17
N ALA A 156 19.36 4.58 -3.25
CA ALA A 156 20.19 5.16 -4.30
C ALA A 156 21.06 6.34 -3.81
N SER A 157 20.67 6.95 -2.68
CA SER A 157 21.37 8.05 -2.02
C SER A 157 22.53 7.61 -1.12
N GLY A 158 22.74 6.31 -0.90
CA GLY A 158 23.86 5.78 -0.12
C GLY A 158 23.45 4.80 0.98
N ALA A 159 23.98 4.99 2.18
CA ALA A 159 23.67 4.15 3.33
C ALA A 159 22.42 4.65 4.07
N TYR A 160 21.73 3.74 4.74
CA TYR A 160 20.67 4.10 5.67
C TYR A 160 21.17 4.99 6.80
N GLU A 161 20.31 5.89 7.27
CA GLU A 161 20.64 6.69 8.46
C GLU A 161 20.90 5.78 9.66
N ILE A 162 21.96 6.09 10.40
CA ILE A 162 22.34 5.36 11.60
C ILE A 162 21.14 5.37 12.57
N GLY A 163 20.73 4.17 13.00
CA GLY A 163 19.61 3.99 13.92
C GLY A 163 18.25 3.76 13.26
N SER A 164 18.11 3.89 11.94
CA SER A 164 16.83 3.64 11.22
C SER A 164 16.26 2.26 11.51
N LEU A 165 17.12 1.23 11.49
CA LEU A 165 16.73 -0.14 11.81
C LEU A 165 16.25 -0.26 13.27
N GLY A 166 16.93 0.40 14.20
CA GLY A 166 16.54 0.41 15.61
C GLY A 166 15.15 1.03 15.82
N LYS A 167 14.87 2.14 15.13
CA LYS A 167 13.55 2.79 15.14
C LYS A 167 12.47 1.90 14.53
N LEU A 168 12.77 1.24 13.41
CA LEU A 168 11.81 0.33 12.76
C LEU A 168 11.41 -0.82 13.70
N ILE A 169 12.36 -1.44 14.40
CA ILE A 169 12.09 -2.57 15.30
C ILE A 169 11.08 -2.18 16.40
N LEU A 170 11.02 -0.90 16.79
CA LEU A 170 10.00 -0.42 17.74
C LEU A 170 8.58 -0.60 17.21
N LEU A 171 8.38 -0.42 15.90
CA LEU A 171 7.08 -0.58 15.25
C LEU A 171 6.81 -2.02 14.81
N CYS A 172 7.85 -2.78 14.48
CA CYS A 172 7.73 -4.14 13.94
C CYS A 172 8.41 -5.16 14.88
N PRO A 173 7.85 -5.42 16.08
CA PRO A 173 8.50 -6.29 17.07
C PRO A 173 8.51 -7.78 16.67
N PHE A 174 7.83 -8.15 15.59
CA PHE A 174 7.71 -9.54 15.11
C PHE A 174 8.70 -9.87 13.99
N VAL A 175 9.58 -8.93 13.62
CA VAL A 175 10.58 -9.15 12.58
C VAL A 175 11.54 -10.25 13.02
N THR A 176 11.56 -11.33 12.25
CA THR A 176 12.44 -12.49 12.45
C THR A 176 13.35 -12.74 11.26
N GLN A 177 13.02 -12.16 10.11
CA GLN A 177 13.74 -12.33 8.86
C GLN A 177 14.02 -10.98 8.22
N TYR A 178 15.18 -10.86 7.60
CA TYR A 178 15.50 -9.74 6.74
C TYR A 178 16.22 -10.23 5.49
N THR A 179 15.93 -9.60 4.36
CA THR A 179 16.67 -9.79 3.10
C THR A 179 17.38 -8.49 2.75
N CYS A 180 18.63 -8.58 2.31
CA CYS A 180 19.40 -7.41 1.89
C CYS A 180 19.73 -7.55 0.41
N THR A 181 19.30 -6.58 -0.41
CA THR A 181 19.72 -6.50 -1.81
C THR A 181 20.66 -5.33 -1.99
N GLN A 182 21.91 -5.62 -2.34
CA GLN A 182 22.82 -4.61 -2.84
C GLN A 182 22.47 -4.33 -4.29
N LYS A 183 22.15 -3.08 -4.62
CA LYS A 183 22.09 -2.64 -6.01
C LYS A 183 23.51 -2.75 -6.54
N ALA A 184 23.76 -3.62 -7.52
CA ALA A 184 25.06 -3.72 -8.15
C ALA A 184 25.40 -2.32 -8.71
N LEU A 185 26.49 -1.73 -8.23
CA LEU A 185 27.08 -0.54 -8.84
C LEU A 185 27.39 -0.94 -10.29
N SER A 186 26.63 -0.40 -11.24
CA SER A 186 27.00 -0.47 -12.65
C SER A 186 28.37 0.19 -12.81
N PRO A 187 29.36 -0.50 -13.42
CA PRO A 187 30.73 -0.01 -13.53
C PRO A 187 30.85 1.27 -14.37
#